data_AF-W1XLF0-F1
#
_entry.id   AF-W1XLF0-F1
#
_cell.length_a   1.000
_cell.length_b   1.000
_cell.length_c   1.000
_cell.angle_alpha   90.00
_cell.angle_beta   90.00
_cell.angle_gamma   90.00
#
_symmetry.space_group_name_H-M   'P 1'
#
loop_
_entity.id
_entity.type
_entity.pdbx_description
1 polymer ?
#
loop_
_entity_poly.entity_id
_entity_poly.type
_entity_poly.pdbx_seq_one_letter_code
_entity_poly.pdbx_strand_id
1 'polypeptide(L)' 'QQELSWLIKEHSQMEIVGTFDDGLDVLKFLQHNRVDAIFLDINIPSLDGVLLAQNISQFAHKPFIVFI' A
#
# COMPACT_ATOMS: atom_id res chain seq x y z
N GLN A 1 9.54 -8.24 -1.29
CA GLN A 1 8.10 -8.44 -0.94
C GLN A 1 7.81 -9.72 -0.16
N GLN A 2 8.33 -10.89 -0.54
CA GLN A 2 7.99 -12.16 0.15
C GLN A 2 8.31 -12.18 1.66
N GLU A 3 9.42 -11.56 2.08
CA GLU A 3 9.82 -11.47 3.48
C GLU A 3 8.86 -10.62 4.32
N LEU A 4 8.48 -9.43 3.84
CA LEU A 4 7.51 -8.57 4.53
C LEU A 4 6.14 -9.27 4.66
N SER A 5 5.68 -9.90 3.59
CA SER A 5 4.42 -10.67 3.63
C SER A 5 4.49 -11.83 4.62
N TRP A 6 5.65 -12.49 4.76
CA TRP A 6 5.87 -13.53 5.76
C TRP A 6 5.87 -12.95 7.19
N LEU A 7 6.58 -11.85 7.45
CA LEU A 7 6.61 -11.18 8.75
C LEU A 7 5.21 -10.75 9.20
N ILE A 8 4.42 -10.17 8.30
CA ILE A 8 3.04 -9.76 8.58
C ILE A 8 2.20 -10.96 8.97
N LYS A 9 2.29 -12.07 8.22
CA LYS A 9 1.49 -13.27 8.49
C LYS A 9 1.88 -13.96 9.80
N GLU A 10 3.17 -14.03 10.10
CA GLU A 10 3.69 -14.77 11.25
C GLU A 10 3.60 -13.97 12.56
N HIS A 11 3.78 -12.65 12.50
CA HIS A 11 3.99 -11.80 13.68
C HIS A 11 2.96 -10.69 13.87
N SER A 12 1.88 -10.67 13.09
CA SER A 12 0.81 -9.67 13.26
C SER A 12 -0.58 -10.29 13.10
N GLN A 13 -1.61 -9.51 13.46
CA GLN A 13 -3.01 -9.85 13.21
C GLN A 13 -3.55 -9.15 11.95
N MET A 14 -2.67 -8.67 11.07
CA MET A 14 -3.07 -7.98 9.84
C MET A 14 -3.40 -8.98 8.73
N GLU A 15 -4.46 -8.69 7.97
CA GLU A 15 -4.77 -9.40 6.74
C GLU A 15 -4.13 -8.68 5.55
N ILE A 16 -3.42 -9.44 4.70
CA ILE A 16 -2.91 -8.91 3.43
C ILE A 16 -4.01 -9.03 2.39
N VAL A 17 -4.73 -7.93 2.17
CA VAL A 17 -5.85 -7.86 1.22
C VAL A 17 -5.42 -7.56 -0.23
N GLY A 18 -4.16 -7.19 -0.46
CA GLY A 18 -3.61 -6.94 -1.79
C GLY A 18 -2.10 -6.71 -1.78
N THR A 19 -1.45 -7.10 -2.88
CA THR A 19 -0.02 -6.87 -3.14
C THR A 19 0.13 -6.44 -4.60
N PHE A 20 0.90 -5.37 -4.84
CA PHE A 20 1.01 -4.73 -6.14
C PHE A 20 2.47 -4.37 -6.43
N ASP A 21 2.86 -4.52 -7.69
CA ASP A 21 4.19 -4.12 -8.19
C ASP A 21 4.12 -2.80 -9.02
N ASP A 22 2.91 -2.29 -9.26
CA ASP A 22 2.61 -1.07 -10.04
C ASP A 22 1.67 -0.15 -9.24
N GLY A 23 2.04 1.13 -9.13
CA GLY A 23 1.25 2.13 -8.40
C GLY A 23 -0.13 2.44 -9.00
N LEU A 24 -0.35 2.23 -10.30
CA LEU A 24 -1.65 2.42 -10.94
C LEU A 24 -2.67 1.37 -10.49
N ASP A 25 -2.23 0.13 -10.28
CA ASP A 25 -3.12 -0.94 -9.85
C ASP A 25 -3.54 -0.77 -8.39
N VAL A 26 -2.66 -0.18 -7.56
CA VAL A 26 -3.01 0.26 -6.20
C VAL A 26 -4.18 1.26 -6.23
N LEU A 27 -4.11 2.28 -7.08
CA LEU A 27 -5.17 3.29 -7.16
C LEU A 27 -6.52 2.70 -7.58
N LYS A 28 -6.54 1.79 -8.57
CA LYS A 28 -7.77 1.10 -8.99
C LYS A 28 -8.35 0.23 -7.88
N PHE A 29 -7.48 -0.45 -7.12
CA PHE A 29 -7.90 -1.28 -5.99
C PHE A 29 -8.54 -0.42 -4.89
N LEU A 30 -7.92 0.71 -4.53
CA LEU A 30 -8.41 1.62 -3.48
C LEU A 30 -9.71 2.35 -3.84
N GLN A 31 -10.11 2.40 -5.12
CA GLN A 31 -11.43 2.92 -5.51
C GLN A 31 -12.59 2.06 -4.98
N HIS A 32 -12.35 0.76 -4.81
CA HIS A 32 -13.39 -0.21 -4.47
C HIS A 32 -13.18 -0.87 -3.10
N ASN A 33 -11.96 -0.80 -2.56
CA ASN A 33 -11.56 -1.45 -1.32
C ASN A 33 -11.05 -0.41 -0.33
N ARG A 34 -11.53 -0.48 0.91
CA ARG A 34 -10.96 0.27 2.02
C ARG A 34 -9.89 -0.57 2.69
N VAL A 35 -8.79 0.07 3.04
CA VAL A 35 -7.67 -0.55 3.76
C VAL A 35 -7.26 0.36 4.91
N ASP A 36 -6.71 -0.24 5.97
CA ASP A 36 -6.28 0.49 7.15
C ASP A 36 -4.84 1.00 7.02
N ALA A 37 -3.97 0.23 6.35
CA ALA A 37 -2.56 0.55 6.16
C ALA A 37 -2.05 0.13 4.78
N ILE A 38 -1.03 0.84 4.30
CA ILE A 38 -0.31 0.57 3.06
C ILE A 38 1.19 0.59 3.37
N PHE A 39 1.86 -0.50 3.03
CA PHE A 39 3.33 -0.57 2.98
C PHE A 39 3.77 -0.16 1.58
N LEU A 40 4.50 0.94 1.48
CA LEU A 40 4.83 1.58 0.22
C LEU A 40 6.35 1.73 0.07
N ASP A 41 6.90 1.14 -0.98
CA ASP A 41 8.28 1.41 -1.37
C ASP A 41 8.36 2.82 -1.99
N ILE A 42 9.42 3.57 -1.71
CA ILE A 42 9.62 4.90 -2.31
C ILE A 42 10.12 4.76 -3.76
N ASN A 43 10.85 3.69 -4.06
CA ASN A 43 11.51 3.45 -5.35
C ASN A 43 10.70 2.51 -6.25
N ILE A 44 9.41 2.76 -6.44
CA ILE A 44 8.56 1.90 -7.28
C ILE A 44 8.77 2.25 -8.76
N PRO A 45 8.85 1.25 -9.67
CA PRO A 45 8.82 1.50 -11.10
C PRO A 45 7.56 2.28 -11.52
N SER A 46 7.64 3.08 -12.57
CA SER A 46 6.50 3.75 -13.25
C SER A 46 5.74 4.86 -12.49
N LEU A 47 5.79 4.93 -11.16
CA LEU A 47 5.15 5.99 -10.38
C LEU A 47 5.98 6.36 -9.16
N ASP A 48 6.16 7.66 -8.93
CA ASP A 48 6.82 8.19 -7.73
C ASP A 48 5.99 7.84 -6.48
N GLY A 49 6.56 7.02 -5.58
CA GLY A 49 5.90 6.58 -4.35
C GLY A 49 5.46 7.73 -3.44
N VAL A 50 6.17 8.87 -3.48
CA VAL A 50 5.77 10.08 -2.74
C VAL A 50 4.52 10.69 -3.35
N LEU A 51 4.44 10.77 -4.68
CA LEU A 51 3.25 11.30 -5.37
C LEU A 51 2.04 10.38 -5.15
N LEU A 52 2.24 9.06 -5.15
CA LEU A 52 1.19 8.10 -4.81
C LEU A 52 0.68 8.32 -3.38
N ALA A 53 1.58 8.46 -2.41
CA ALA A 53 1.21 8.74 -1.02
C ALA A 53 0.44 10.07 -0.87
N GLN A 54 0.82 11.11 -1.62
CA GLN A 54 0.10 12.38 -1.65
C GLN A 54 -1.32 12.24 -2.20
N ASN A 55 -1.51 11.45 -3.26
CA ASN A 55 -2.85 11.19 -3.81
C ASN A 55 -3.73 10.42 -2.81
N ILE A 56 -3.20 9.36 -2.20
CA ILE A 56 -3.91 8.55 -1.20
C ILE A 56 -4.27 9.40 0.04
N SER A 57 -3.41 10.33 0.44
CA SER A 57 -3.64 11.20 1.60
C SER A 57 -4.82 12.17 1.42
N GLN A 58 -5.30 12.38 0.19
CA GLN A 58 -6.46 13.22 -0.10
C GLN A 58 -7.80 12.47 0.05
N PHE A 59 -7.77 11.16 0.30
CA PHE A 59 -8.99 10.36 0.41
C PHE A 59 -9.73 10.69 1.70
N ALA A 60 -11.07 10.65 1.66
CA ALA A 60 -11.91 10.93 2.82
C ALA A 60 -11.65 9.97 4.00
N HIS A 61 -11.23 8.74 3.70
CA HIS A 61 -10.64 7.82 4.68
C HIS A 61 -9.23 7.49 4.19
N LYS A 62 -8.23 8.03 4.89
CA LYS A 62 -6.83 7.83 4.54
C LYS A 62 -6.25 6.64 5.31
N PRO A 63 -5.65 5.65 4.63
CA PRO A 63 -4.90 4.61 5.30
C PRO A 63 -3.61 5.18 5.91
N PHE A 64 -3.07 4.48 6.91
CA PHE A 64 -1.71 4.73 7.36
C PHE A 64 -0.71 4.32 6.27
N ILE A 65 0.25 5.18 5.97
CA ILE A 65 1.30 4.88 4.99
C ILE A 65 2.60 4.60 5.74
N VAL A 66 3.17 3.42 5.53
CA VAL A 66 4.45 3.00 6.08
C VAL A 66 5.42 2.86 4.92
N PHE A 67 6.42 3.73 4.88
CA PHE A 67 7.48 3.64 3.87
C PHE A 67 8.46 2.52 4.24
N ILE A 68 8.83 1.70 3.26
CA ILE A 68 9.78 0.59 3.39
C ILE A 68 10.95 0.75 2.40
#